data_AF-A0A645DDH9-F1
#
_entry.id   AF-A0A645DDH9-F1
#
_cell.length_a   1.000
_cell.length_b   1.000
_cell.length_c   1.000
_cell.angle_alpha   90.00
_cell.angle_beta   90.00
_cell.angle_gamma   90.00
#
_symmetry.space_group_name_H-M   'P 1'
#
loop_
_entity.id
_entity.type
_entity.pdbx_description
1 polymer ?
#
loop_
_entity_poly.entity_id
_entity_poly.type
_entity_poly.pdbx_seq_one_letter_code
_entity_poly.pdbx_strand_id
1 'polypeptide(L)'
;MAKILKIDPITDGVRYIIKFYLESEKVAKHFDASCLMSVREIYRPADLYVKENVLYLDTPNKDMTDHIGTLLKNTIDSTAIIP
;
A
#
# COMPACT_ATOMS: atom_id res chain seq x y z
N MET A 1 -14.63 6.10 -6.32
CA MET A 1 -13.39 6.16 -5.52
C MET A 1 -12.90 4.76 -5.30
N ALA A 2 -11.58 4.56 -5.22
CA ALA A 2 -11.04 3.25 -4.94
C ALA A 2 -11.50 2.81 -3.56
N LYS A 3 -11.98 1.57 -3.44
CA LYS A 3 -12.50 1.07 -2.17
C LYS A 3 -11.49 0.14 -1.49
N ILE A 4 -11.06 0.52 -0.28
CA ILE A 4 -10.37 -0.38 0.65
C ILE A 4 -11.43 -1.21 1.39
N LEU A 5 -11.34 -2.53 1.26
CA LEU A 5 -12.22 -3.49 1.93
C LEU A 5 -11.72 -3.82 3.33
N LYS A 6 -10.40 -3.90 3.50
CA LYS A 6 -9.74 -4.28 4.75
C LYS A 6 -8.31 -3.77 4.77
N ILE A 7 -7.79 -3.47 5.96
CA ILE A 7 -6.38 -3.18 6.19
C ILE A 7 -5.88 -4.14 7.28
N ASP A 8 -4.84 -4.93 6.97
CA ASP A 8 -4.22 -5.85 7.93
C ASP A 8 -2.73 -5.54 8.09
N PRO A 9 -2.29 -5.05 9.26
CA PRO A 9 -0.88 -5.02 9.60
C PRO A 9 -0.38 -6.43 9.95
N ILE A 10 0.78 -6.83 9.41
CA ILE A 10 1.48 -8.06 9.77
C ILE A 10 2.98 -7.76 9.99
N THR A 11 3.66 -8.64 10.70
CA THR A 11 5.12 -8.62 10.83
C THR A 11 5.65 -10.04 10.81
N ASP A 12 6.80 -10.24 10.19
CA ASP A 12 7.54 -11.51 10.24
C ASP A 12 8.71 -11.48 11.26
N GLY A 13 8.77 -10.42 12.07
CA GLY A 13 9.84 -10.17 13.04
C GLY A 13 11.01 -9.32 12.50
N VAL A 14 11.13 -9.16 11.17
CA VAL A 14 12.16 -8.35 10.51
C VAL A 14 11.54 -7.24 9.67
N ARG A 15 10.44 -7.55 8.99
CA ARG A 15 9.65 -6.66 8.17
C ARG A 15 8.34 -6.31 8.86
N TYR A 16 7.88 -5.11 8.58
CA TYR A 16 6.56 -4.59 8.93
C TYR A 16 5.81 -4.39 7.63
N ILE A 17 4.66 -5.05 7.51
CA ILE A 17 3.89 -5.07 6.28
C ILE A 17 2.47 -4.62 6.57
N ILE A 18 1.92 -3.77 5.71
CA ILE A 18 0.49 -3.44 5.71
C ILE A 18 -0.13 -3.97 4.42
N LYS A 19 -1.17 -4.78 4.56
CA LYS A 19 -1.99 -5.28 3.45
C LYS A 19 -3.22 -4.41 3.29
N PHE A 20 -3.40 -3.84 2.10
CA PHE A 20 -4.62 -3.16 1.69
C PHE A 20 -5.40 -4.06 0.74
N TYR A 21 -6.52 -4.60 1.20
CA TYR A 21 -7.41 -5.40 0.37
C TYR A 21 -8.30 -4.45 -0.41
N LEU A 22 -8.14 -4.41 -1.72
CA LEU A 22 -8.87 -3.51 -2.61
C LEU A 22 -9.97 -4.27 -3.35
N GLU A 23 -10.88 -3.52 -3.98
CA GLU A 23 -12.04 -4.09 -4.67
C GLU A 23 -11.70 -4.97 -5.88
N SER A 24 -10.53 -4.78 -6.50
CA SER A 24 -10.04 -5.69 -7.55
C SER A 24 -8.52 -5.60 -7.72
N GLU A 25 -7.95 -6.62 -8.37
CA GLU A 25 -6.54 -6.66 -8.76
C GLU A 25 -6.14 -5.49 -9.67
N LYS A 26 -7.04 -5.03 -10.56
CA LYS A 26 -6.79 -3.86 -11.43
C LYS A 26 -6.50 -2.61 -10.59
N VAL A 27 -7.25 -2.43 -9.51
CA VAL A 27 -7.09 -1.30 -8.59
C VAL A 27 -5.78 -1.42 -7.81
N ALA A 28 -5.47 -2.61 -7.30
CA ALA A 28 -4.20 -2.85 -6.60
C ALA A 28 -2.99 -2.56 -7.51
N LYS A 29 -3.00 -3.06 -8.75
CA LYS A 29 -1.94 -2.78 -9.73
C LYS A 29 -1.82 -1.31 -10.10
N HIS A 30 -2.93 -0.58 -10.15
CA HIS A 30 -2.90 0.86 -10.39
C HIS A 30 -2.12 1.60 -9.31
N PHE A 31 -2.41 1.33 -8.03
CA PHE A 31 -1.73 1.99 -6.92
C PHE A 31 -0.29 1.53 -6.72
N ASP A 32 0.01 0.27 -7.01
CA ASP A 32 1.40 -0.21 -7.06
C ASP A 32 2.22 0.62 -8.04
N ALA A 33 1.78 0.66 -9.30
CA ALA A 33 2.48 1.40 -10.35
C ALA A 33 2.55 2.92 -10.09
N SER A 34 1.48 3.52 -9.54
CA SER A 34 1.41 4.98 -9.35
C SER A 34 2.09 5.46 -8.06
N CYS A 35 2.20 4.62 -7.03
CA CYS A 35 2.74 5.04 -5.73
C CYS A 35 4.11 4.46 -5.40
N LEU A 36 4.58 3.39 -6.08
CA LEU A 36 5.85 2.72 -5.74
C LEU A 36 7.04 3.69 -5.66
N MET A 37 7.18 4.59 -6.64
CA MET A 37 8.28 5.54 -6.66
C MET A 37 8.19 6.54 -5.50
N SER A 38 7.01 7.12 -5.25
CA SER A 38 6.80 8.06 -4.14
C SER A 38 7.03 7.40 -2.77
N VAL A 39 6.62 6.14 -2.61
CA VAL A 39 6.90 5.35 -1.40
C VAL A 39 8.41 5.21 -1.18
N ARG A 40 9.17 4.90 -2.24
CA ARG A 40 10.64 4.76 -2.19
C ARG A 40 11.37 6.08 -2.02
N GLU A 41 10.81 7.20 -2.47
CA GLU A 41 11.34 8.53 -2.20
C GLU A 41 11.23 8.90 -0.71
N ILE A 42 10.12 8.52 -0.06
CA ILE A 42 9.93 8.73 1.40
C ILE A 42 10.86 7.80 2.19
N TYR A 43 10.94 6.52 1.81
CA TYR A 43 11.79 5.55 2.45
C TYR A 43 12.36 4.55 1.44
N ARG A 44 13.62 4.72 1.08
CA ARG A 44 14.30 3.90 0.06
C ARG A 44 14.16 2.37 0.26
N PRO A 45 14.16 1.83 1.51
CA PRO A 45 13.97 0.40 1.75
C PRO A 45 12.50 -0.08 1.68
N ALA A 46 11.53 0.84 1.52
CA ALA A 46 10.13 0.46 1.36
C ALA A 46 9.90 -0.17 -0.01
N ASP A 47 9.02 -1.16 -0.01
CA ASP A 47 8.54 -1.80 -1.22
C ASP A 47 7.02 -1.75 -1.29
N LEU A 48 6.52 -1.72 -2.51
CA LEU A 48 5.11 -1.79 -2.83
C LEU A 48 4.94 -2.87 -3.89
N TYR A 49 4.02 -3.81 -3.66
CA TYR A 49 3.75 -4.88 -4.62
C TYR A 49 2.32 -5.41 -4.48
N VAL A 50 1.87 -6.15 -5.49
CA VAL A 50 0.51 -6.70 -5.56
C VAL A 50 0.53 -8.21 -5.57
N LYS A 51 -0.38 -8.80 -4.80
CA LYS A 51 -0.78 -10.19 -4.95
C LYS A 51 -2.31 -10.23 -4.96
N GLU A 52 -2.88 -10.68 -6.07
CA GLU A 52 -4.34 -10.67 -6.32
C GLU A 52 -4.91 -9.25 -6.15
N ASN A 53 -5.94 -9.06 -5.33
CA ASN A 53 -6.54 -7.77 -5.03
C ASN A 53 -5.90 -7.08 -3.80
N VAL A 54 -4.72 -7.53 -3.35
CA VAL A 54 -4.06 -7.00 -2.16
C VAL A 54 -2.80 -6.24 -2.54
N LEU A 55 -2.74 -4.98 -2.13
CA LEU A 55 -1.56 -4.13 -2.20
C LEU A 55 -0.78 -4.25 -0.89
N TYR A 56 0.52 -4.52 -0.98
CA TYR A 56 1.40 -4.73 0.16
C TYR A 56 2.38 -3.58 0.25
N LEU A 57 2.36 -2.86 1.37
CA LEU A 57 3.47 -1.99 1.79
C LEU A 57 4.38 -2.82 2.68
N ASP A 58 5.65 -2.99 2.30
CA ASP A 58 6.65 -3.76 3.07
C ASP A 58 7.84 -2.87 3.39
N THR A 59 8.16 -2.69 4.67
CA THR A 59 9.37 -1.97 5.07
C THR A 59 10.07 -2.64 6.26
N PRO A 60 11.39 -2.44 6.42
CA PRO A 60 12.12 -2.91 7.60
C PRO A 60 11.96 -2.02 8.85
N ASN A 61 11.09 -1.01 8.83
CA ASN A 61 10.94 -0.06 9.95
C ASN A 61 9.46 0.20 10.26
N LYS A 62 9.04 -0.04 11.50
CA LYS A 62 7.64 0.10 11.92
C LYS A 62 7.10 1.51 11.73
N ASP A 63 7.84 2.52 12.17
CA ASP A 63 7.39 3.92 12.13
C ASP A 63 7.23 4.39 10.69
N MET A 64 8.15 4.00 9.80
CA MET A 64 8.03 4.29 8.36
C MET A 64 6.87 3.53 7.72
N THR A 65 6.60 2.30 8.15
CA THR A 65 5.46 1.51 7.69
C THR A 65 4.13 2.18 8.05
N ASP A 66 3.99 2.62 9.31
CA ASP A 66 2.78 3.28 9.79
C ASP A 66 2.59 4.65 9.11
N HIS A 67 3.68 5.41 8.94
CA HIS A 67 3.66 6.71 8.27
C HIS A 67 3.23 6.58 6.80
N ILE A 68 3.93 5.74 6.03
CA ILE A 68 3.63 5.52 4.60
C ILE A 68 2.26 4.87 4.44
N GLY A 69 1.89 3.93 5.31
CA GLY A 69 0.60 3.27 5.28
C GLY A 69 -0.57 4.25 5.44
N THR A 70 -0.42 5.26 6.31
CA THR A 70 -1.40 6.34 6.46
C THR A 70 -1.51 7.19 5.19
N LEU A 71 -0.38 7.53 4.57
CA LEU A 71 -0.36 8.29 3.31
C LEU A 71 -1.04 7.51 2.18
N LEU A 72 -0.67 6.25 1.99
CA LEU A 72 -1.26 5.37 0.98
C LEU A 72 -2.77 5.21 1.19
N LYS A 73 -3.22 4.99 2.43
CA LYS A 73 -4.66 4.92 2.73
C LYS A 73 -5.39 6.17 2.26
N ASN A 74 -4.87 7.35 2.59
CA ASN A 74 -5.49 8.62 2.21
C ASN A 74 -5.47 8.84 0.69
N THR A 75 -4.39 8.46 0.02
CA THR A 75 -4.29 8.50 -1.46
C THR A 75 -5.32 7.59 -2.11
N ILE A 76 -5.48 6.36 -1.63
CA ILE A 76 -6.47 5.40 -2.16
C ILE A 76 -7.88 5.93 -1.93
N ASP A 77 -8.23 6.33 -0.70
CA ASP A 77 -9.56 6.81 -0.35
C ASP A 77 -9.96 8.08 -1.14
N SER A 78 -8.99 8.94 -1.48
CA SER A 78 -9.22 10.19 -2.22
C SER A 78 -9.25 10.02 -3.75
N THR A 79 -8.77 8.89 -4.28
CA THR A 79 -8.66 8.68 -5.73
C THR A 79 -10.00 8.22 -6.32
N ALA A 80 -10.54 9.00 -7.26
CA ALA A 80 -11.66 8.58 -8.09
C ALA A 80 -11.17 7.59 -9.16
N ILE A 81 -11.66 6.35 -9.14
CA ILE A 81 -11.42 5.41 -10.23
C ILE A 81 -12.37 5.76 -11.37
N ILE A 82 -11.81 6.11 -12.52
CA ILE A 82 -12.57 6.26 -13.76
C ILE A 82 -12.86 4.84 -14.28
N PRO A 83 -14.13 4.46 -14.48
CA PRO A 83 -14.53 3.10 -14.85
C PRO A 83 -13.85 2.58 -16.13
#